data_AF-A0A419EFG8-F1
#
_entry.id   AF-A0A419EFG8-F1
#
_cell.length_a   1.000
_cell.length_b   1.000
_cell.length_c   1.000
_cell.angle_alpha   90.00
_cell.angle_beta   90.00
_cell.angle_gamma   90.00
#
_symmetry.space_group_name_H-M   'P 1'
#
loop_
_entity.id
_entity.type
_entity.pdbx_description
1 polymer ?
#
loop_
_entity_poly.entity_id
_entity_poly.type
_entity_poly.pdbx_seq_one_letter_code
_entity_poly.pdbx_strand_id
1 'polypeptide(L)'
;MMKKVKPTKLAMVIVTGSLVLAPLIFSIPMVREKIEWRVNEALAQVKYLISPPEEVIFIPKEGYPTRLPHATATGMTPTPQKTPASTQTPTIAPPPLPEAASLNGVRHEYQTWNNCGPATLAMALTYWGWDGDQQPIADFTKPNSRDKNVMPDELSKFILEDTGFEVVYRTGGDIQILKRFLAAELPVIVEKGFEGRDFDGWMGHYVLVTGYDETEGRFIVQDSYYGPDQLIQYDEFQSNWRAFNYTYLVVYPIERHNAVIEILGPHSDVDYNNRSSVQVASGEISQLAGRDRFFAWFNLGSSLVQLQDYAGAALAYDNAFAMYPDIPNNKRPWRMMWYQTGPYLAYFYTSRYQDVIDLATTTLNAMSEPVLEESYYWRARAYESIGDNENAELDLRTALKYHPGFEPAMNQIQQLNGVP
;
A
#
# COMPACT_ATOMS: atom_id res chain seq x y z
N MET A 1 38.56 -12.92 -56.22
CA MET A 1 38.83 -13.92 -55.16
C MET A 1 38.34 -13.36 -53.82
N MET A 2 37.03 -13.49 -53.52
CA MET A 2 36.47 -12.99 -52.26
C MET A 2 36.81 -13.97 -51.13
N LYS A 3 37.69 -13.55 -50.20
CA LYS A 3 38.00 -14.30 -48.98
C LYS A 3 36.71 -14.47 -48.17
N LYS A 4 36.18 -15.69 -48.10
CA LYS A 4 35.10 -16.04 -47.17
C LYS A 4 35.57 -15.71 -45.76
N VAL A 5 34.94 -14.70 -45.13
CA VAL A 5 35.16 -14.37 -43.73
C VAL A 5 34.70 -15.59 -42.91
N LYS A 6 35.60 -16.16 -42.12
CA LYS A 6 35.26 -17.29 -41.24
C LYS A 6 34.14 -16.83 -40.27
N PRO A 7 33.10 -17.63 -40.04
CA PRO A 7 31.92 -17.23 -39.25
C PRO A 7 32.30 -16.73 -37.85
N THR A 8 33.40 -17.22 -37.28
CA THR A 8 33.96 -16.77 -35.99
C THR A 8 34.53 -15.35 -36.01
N LYS A 9 35.14 -14.90 -37.12
CA LYS A 9 35.63 -13.51 -37.24
C LYS A 9 34.48 -12.52 -37.45
N LEU A 10 33.45 -12.92 -38.19
CA LEU A 10 32.26 -12.11 -38.38
C LEU A 10 31.47 -11.97 -37.06
N ALA A 11 31.31 -13.07 -36.32
CA ALA A 11 30.70 -13.05 -34.98
C ALA A 11 31.47 -12.16 -34.00
N MET A 12 32.80 -12.22 -33.99
CA MET A 12 33.62 -11.38 -33.12
C MET A 12 33.52 -9.90 -33.48
N VAL A 13 33.49 -9.54 -34.77
CA VAL A 13 33.27 -8.14 -35.21
C VAL A 13 31.87 -7.64 -34.86
N ILE A 14 30.86 -8.50 -34.97
CA ILE A 14 29.48 -8.17 -34.57
C ILE A 14 29.41 -7.94 -33.06
N VAL A 15 29.96 -8.83 -32.24
CA VAL A 15 29.96 -8.69 -30.78
C VAL A 15 30.71 -7.44 -30.34
N THR A 16 31.91 -7.19 -30.87
CA THR A 16 32.69 -5.99 -30.53
C THR A 16 32.02 -4.71 -31.05
N GLY A 17 31.43 -4.76 -32.25
CA GLY A 17 30.66 -3.66 -32.81
C GLY A 17 29.43 -3.33 -31.95
N SER A 18 28.69 -4.35 -31.51
CA SER A 18 27.55 -4.21 -30.61
C SER A 18 27.95 -3.67 -29.24
N LEU A 19 29.10 -4.09 -28.67
CA LEU A 19 29.61 -3.56 -27.40
C LEU A 19 29.95 -2.07 -27.43
N VAL A 20 30.24 -1.51 -28.62
CA VAL A 20 30.55 -0.08 -28.79
C VAL A 20 29.33 0.72 -29.26
N LEU A 21 28.56 0.18 -30.21
CA LEU A 21 27.38 0.85 -30.76
C LEU A 21 26.19 0.84 -29.80
N ALA A 22 26.00 -0.20 -28.99
CA ALA A 22 24.88 -0.25 -28.05
C ALA A 22 24.94 0.85 -26.98
N PRO A 23 26.08 1.12 -26.30
CA PRO A 23 26.20 2.27 -25.40
C PRO A 23 25.98 3.62 -26.09
N LEU A 24 26.51 3.78 -27.32
CA LEU A 24 26.34 5.01 -28.10
C LEU A 24 24.88 5.24 -28.49
N ILE A 25 24.17 4.19 -28.93
CA ILE A 25 22.75 4.26 -29.25
C ILE A 25 21.90 4.50 -27.99
N PHE A 26 22.26 3.87 -26.87
CA PHE A 26 21.60 4.07 -25.58
C PHE A 26 21.87 5.45 -24.96
N SER A 27 22.94 6.15 -25.38
CA SER A 27 23.19 7.53 -24.95
C SER A 27 22.25 8.57 -25.61
N ILE A 28 21.49 8.19 -26.63
CA ILE A 28 20.50 9.06 -27.28
C ILE A 28 19.23 9.09 -26.41
N PRO A 29 18.81 10.26 -25.87
CA PRO A 29 17.67 10.34 -24.94
C PRO A 29 16.38 9.71 -25.47
N MET A 30 16.01 9.97 -26.73
CA MET A 30 14.80 9.40 -27.34
C MET A 30 14.82 7.86 -27.45
N VAL A 31 16.01 7.26 -27.56
CA VAL A 31 16.17 5.81 -27.62
C VAL A 31 16.15 5.24 -26.21
N ARG A 32 16.85 5.90 -25.29
CA ARG A 32 16.88 5.55 -23.88
C ARG A 32 15.47 5.52 -23.29
N GLU A 33 14.68 6.57 -23.43
CA GLU A 33 13.30 6.64 -22.90
C GLU A 33 12.40 5.50 -23.42
N LYS A 34 12.61 5.05 -24.67
CA LYS A 34 11.81 3.97 -25.28
C LYS A 34 12.26 2.57 -24.90
N ILE A 35 13.52 2.38 -24.52
CA ILE A 35 14.14 1.05 -24.33
C ILE A 35 14.57 0.80 -22.87
N GLU A 36 14.83 1.85 -22.08
CA GLU A 36 15.31 1.78 -20.70
C GLU A 36 14.37 0.95 -19.82
N TRP A 37 13.06 1.08 -19.98
CA TRP A 37 12.11 0.25 -19.23
C TRP A 37 12.25 -1.24 -19.54
N ARG A 38 12.47 -1.62 -20.81
CA ARG A 38 12.69 -3.03 -21.23
C ARG A 38 14.00 -3.58 -20.70
N VAL A 39 15.04 -2.74 -20.70
CA VAL A 39 16.36 -3.10 -20.14
C VAL A 39 16.24 -3.31 -18.64
N ASN A 40 15.56 -2.41 -17.93
CA ASN A 40 15.34 -2.51 -16.49
C ASN A 40 14.48 -3.73 -16.13
N GLU A 41 13.46 -4.05 -16.93
CA GLU A 41 12.67 -5.26 -16.75
C GLU A 41 13.50 -6.53 -16.97
N ALA A 42 14.33 -6.58 -18.00
CA ALA A 42 15.24 -7.70 -18.24
C ALA A 42 16.26 -7.85 -17.09
N LEU A 43 16.82 -6.74 -16.59
CA LEU A 43 17.71 -6.75 -15.43
C LEU A 43 16.99 -7.21 -14.16
N ALA A 44 15.73 -6.80 -13.96
CA ALA A 44 14.91 -7.26 -12.85
C ALA A 44 14.66 -8.77 -12.92
N GLN A 45 14.30 -9.29 -14.10
CA GLN A 45 14.13 -10.73 -14.32
C GLN A 45 15.42 -11.49 -14.02
N VAL A 46 16.57 -11.02 -14.50
CA VAL A 46 17.88 -11.65 -14.19
C VAL A 46 18.17 -11.62 -12.68
N LYS A 47 17.92 -10.49 -12.01
CA LYS A 47 18.11 -10.39 -10.55
C LYS A 47 17.23 -11.39 -9.81
N TYR A 48 15.94 -11.42 -10.11
CA TYR A 48 14.99 -12.28 -9.42
C TYR A 48 15.19 -13.77 -9.73
N LEU A 49 15.77 -14.11 -10.88
CA LEU A 49 16.21 -15.48 -11.17
C LEU A 49 17.41 -15.92 -10.30
N ILE A 50 18.32 -15.00 -9.96
CA ILE A 50 19.52 -15.29 -9.17
C ILE A 50 19.24 -15.18 -7.66
N SER A 51 18.38 -14.26 -7.27
CA SER A 51 18.02 -13.96 -5.88
C SER A 51 16.52 -13.70 -5.81
N PRO A 52 15.72 -14.77 -5.71
CA PRO A 52 14.27 -14.66 -5.70
C PRO A 52 13.80 -13.84 -4.49
N PRO A 53 13.04 -12.75 -4.69
CA PRO A 53 12.62 -11.89 -3.59
C PRO A 53 11.68 -12.61 -2.61
N GLU A 54 10.94 -13.62 -3.07
CA GLU A 54 10.11 -14.46 -2.21
C GLU A 54 10.90 -15.36 -1.25
N GLU A 55 12.20 -15.56 -1.46
CA GLU A 55 13.07 -16.30 -0.54
C GLU A 55 13.66 -15.41 0.56
N VAL A 56 13.56 -14.09 0.41
CA VAL A 56 14.07 -13.11 1.38
C VAL A 56 13.17 -13.10 2.61
N ILE A 57 13.78 -13.33 3.78
CA ILE A 57 13.08 -13.38 5.07
C ILE A 57 13.72 -12.38 6.02
N PHE A 58 12.88 -11.52 6.60
CA PHE A 58 13.23 -10.69 7.73
C PHE A 58 12.79 -11.37 9.03
N ILE A 59 13.68 -11.41 10.02
CA ILE A 59 13.38 -11.89 11.37
C ILE A 59 13.77 -10.77 12.33
N PRO A 60 12.81 -10.17 13.05
CA PRO A 60 13.11 -9.17 14.07
C PRO A 60 13.97 -9.76 15.19
N LYS A 61 15.00 -9.03 15.63
CA LYS A 61 16.01 -9.48 16.60
C LYS A 61 15.88 -8.79 17.94
N GLU A 62 15.41 -7.55 17.98
CA GLU A 62 15.35 -6.72 19.20
C GLU A 62 14.01 -6.89 19.91
N GLY A 63 13.67 -8.12 20.31
CA GLY A 63 12.43 -8.40 21.04
C GLY A 63 12.52 -8.16 22.55
N TYR A 64 11.51 -7.54 23.14
CA TYR A 64 11.27 -7.64 24.59
C TYR A 64 10.81 -9.06 24.93
N PRO A 65 11.23 -9.66 26.06
CA PRO A 65 10.67 -10.92 26.52
C PRO A 65 9.17 -10.76 26.73
N THR A 66 8.43 -11.60 26.01
CA THR A 66 6.98 -11.77 25.98
C THR A 66 6.32 -11.55 27.34
N ARG A 67 5.57 -10.45 27.46
CA ARG A 67 4.27 -10.49 28.11
C ARG A 67 3.31 -9.79 27.18
N LEU A 68 2.53 -10.57 26.44
CA LEU A 68 1.20 -10.10 26.03
C LEU A 68 0.57 -9.46 27.28
N PRO A 69 -0.05 -8.28 27.21
CA PRO A 69 -1.04 -7.95 28.21
C PRO A 69 -2.10 -9.04 28.11
N HIS A 70 -1.98 -10.08 28.95
CA HIS A 70 -3.18 -10.73 29.46
C HIS A 70 -3.99 -9.58 30.04
N ALA A 71 -5.16 -9.32 29.44
CA ALA A 71 -6.20 -8.61 30.14
C ALA A 71 -6.29 -9.27 31.51
N THR A 72 -5.82 -8.57 32.53
CA THR A 72 -5.97 -9.04 33.90
C THR A 72 -7.45 -8.90 34.14
N ALA A 73 -8.18 -10.01 33.96
CA ALA A 73 -9.51 -10.15 34.52
C ALA A 73 -9.34 -10.06 36.03
N THR A 74 -9.33 -8.83 36.55
CA THR A 74 -9.62 -8.58 37.95
C THR A 74 -11.03 -9.10 38.16
N GLY A 75 -11.12 -10.32 38.68
CA GLY A 75 -12.35 -10.89 39.23
C GLY A 75 -12.81 -10.01 40.38
N MET A 76 -13.50 -8.91 40.07
CA MET A 76 -14.40 -8.27 41.01
C MET A 76 -15.65 -9.12 41.03
N THR A 77 -15.84 -9.85 42.12
CA THR A 77 -17.13 -10.46 42.47
C THR A 77 -18.20 -9.36 42.38
N PRO A 78 -19.20 -9.44 41.49
CA PRO A 78 -20.23 -8.43 41.43
C PRO A 78 -21.15 -8.60 42.64
N THR A 79 -21.11 -7.63 43.55
CA THR A 79 -22.20 -7.39 44.49
C THR A 79 -23.44 -7.02 43.66
N PRO A 80 -24.61 -7.65 43.86
CA PRO A 80 -25.79 -7.35 43.05
C PRO A 80 -26.33 -5.96 43.41
N GLN A 81 -25.90 -4.95 42.64
CA GLN A 81 -26.52 -3.64 42.63
C GLN A 81 -27.66 -3.66 41.61
N LYS A 82 -28.89 -3.41 42.08
CA LYS A 82 -30.07 -3.24 41.22
C LYS A 82 -29.91 -1.95 40.43
N THR A 83 -29.45 -2.05 39.18
CA THR A 83 -29.46 -0.94 38.23
C THR A 83 -30.87 -0.76 37.66
N PRO A 84 -31.40 0.48 37.55
CA PRO A 84 -32.70 0.73 36.92
C PRO A 84 -32.70 0.27 35.46
N ALA A 85 -33.84 -0.24 34.99
CA ALA A 85 -34.02 -0.65 33.60
C ALA A 85 -33.70 0.53 32.66
N SER A 86 -32.71 0.32 31.79
CA SER A 86 -32.44 1.21 30.65
C SER A 86 -33.62 1.09 29.68
N THR A 87 -34.33 2.19 29.50
CA THR A 87 -35.32 2.35 28.44
C THR A 87 -34.56 2.26 27.11
N GLN A 88 -34.72 1.14 26.39
CA GLN A 88 -34.20 1.02 25.03
C GLN A 88 -34.98 1.98 24.15
N THR A 89 -34.36 3.09 23.77
CA THR A 89 -34.83 3.91 22.65
C THR A 89 -34.78 3.03 21.41
N PRO A 90 -35.88 2.84 20.65
CA PRO A 90 -35.85 2.02 19.46
C PRO A 90 -34.85 2.61 18.46
N THR A 91 -33.76 1.88 18.22
CA THR A 91 -32.82 2.16 17.13
C THR A 91 -33.57 1.87 15.84
N ILE A 92 -33.91 2.91 15.08
CA ILE A 92 -34.46 2.79 13.73
C ILE A 92 -33.41 2.02 12.91
N ALA A 93 -33.76 0.83 12.42
CA ALA A 93 -32.89 0.07 11.54
C ALA A 93 -32.64 0.88 10.26
N PRO A 94 -31.40 0.89 9.72
CA PRO A 94 -31.13 1.58 8.47
C PRO A 94 -32.02 1.05 7.35
N PRO A 95 -32.39 1.89 6.37
CA PRO A 95 -33.22 1.46 5.25
C PRO A 95 -32.58 0.27 4.52
N PRO A 96 -33.39 -0.68 4.01
CA PRO A 96 -32.86 -1.83 3.28
C PRO A 96 -32.13 -1.36 2.01
N LEU A 97 -30.98 -1.98 1.73
CA LEU A 97 -30.23 -1.74 0.50
C LEU A 97 -30.97 -2.33 -0.71
N PRO A 98 -30.87 -1.70 -1.90
CA PRO A 98 -31.34 -2.32 -3.13
C PRO A 98 -30.58 -3.62 -3.40
N GLU A 99 -31.19 -4.55 -4.12
CA GLU A 99 -30.59 -5.85 -4.47
C GLU A 99 -29.38 -5.71 -5.41
N ALA A 100 -29.32 -4.62 -6.16
CA ALA A 100 -28.17 -4.26 -6.98
C ALA A 100 -28.06 -2.73 -7.10
N ALA A 101 -26.83 -2.25 -7.30
CA ALA A 101 -26.54 -0.88 -7.69
C ALA A 101 -25.44 -0.88 -8.76
N SER A 102 -25.53 0.00 -9.75
CA SER A 102 -24.51 0.18 -10.78
C SER A 102 -24.42 1.65 -11.15
N LEU A 103 -23.25 2.23 -10.94
CA LEU A 103 -22.94 3.62 -11.22
C LEU A 103 -22.42 3.73 -12.65
N ASN A 104 -23.05 4.60 -13.44
CA ASN A 104 -22.66 4.88 -14.81
C ASN A 104 -21.99 6.26 -14.88
N GLY A 105 -21.19 6.52 -15.91
CA GLY A 105 -20.58 7.83 -16.16
C GLY A 105 -19.10 7.95 -15.75
N VAL A 106 -18.50 6.90 -15.19
CA VAL A 106 -17.05 6.81 -15.06
C VAL A 106 -16.41 6.69 -16.44
N ARG A 107 -15.43 7.54 -16.74
CA ARG A 107 -14.55 7.38 -17.90
C ARG A 107 -13.39 6.47 -17.50
N HIS A 108 -13.39 5.24 -18.02
CA HIS A 108 -12.31 4.30 -17.76
C HIS A 108 -10.98 4.78 -18.34
N GLU A 109 -9.89 4.51 -17.60
CA GLU A 109 -8.53 4.82 -18.02
C GLU A 109 -7.58 3.66 -17.66
N TYR A 110 -6.74 3.25 -18.61
CA TYR A 110 -5.69 2.27 -18.36
C TYR A 110 -4.48 2.93 -17.68
N GLN A 111 -3.92 2.25 -16.68
CA GLN A 111 -2.75 2.77 -15.98
C GLN A 111 -1.51 2.79 -16.88
N THR A 112 -0.70 3.83 -16.71
CA THR A 112 0.70 3.79 -17.14
C THR A 112 1.57 3.10 -16.07
N TRP A 113 2.89 3.12 -16.26
CA TRP A 113 3.83 2.38 -15.42
C TRP A 113 3.73 2.78 -13.93
N ASN A 114 3.36 1.83 -13.08
CA ASN A 114 3.12 2.03 -11.65
C ASN A 114 2.10 3.14 -11.32
N ASN A 115 1.07 3.36 -12.16
CA ASN A 115 0.07 4.41 -11.97
C ASN A 115 -1.33 3.90 -11.54
N CYS A 116 -1.42 2.73 -10.91
CA CYS A 116 -2.73 2.19 -10.50
C CYS A 116 -3.51 3.16 -9.59
N GLY A 117 -2.86 3.78 -8.60
CA GLY A 117 -3.46 4.81 -7.74
C GLY A 117 -3.94 6.04 -8.52
N PRO A 118 -3.04 6.74 -9.24
CA PRO A 118 -3.41 7.89 -10.08
C PRO A 118 -4.52 7.62 -11.10
N ALA A 119 -4.46 6.50 -11.82
CA ALA A 119 -5.48 6.14 -12.80
C ALA A 119 -6.84 5.83 -12.14
N THR A 120 -6.83 5.12 -11.01
CA THR A 120 -8.05 4.82 -10.27
C THR A 120 -8.69 6.08 -9.67
N LEU A 121 -7.88 7.03 -9.18
CA LEU A 121 -8.38 8.32 -8.73
C LEU A 121 -8.94 9.15 -9.90
N ALA A 122 -8.27 9.19 -11.05
CA ALA A 122 -8.78 9.87 -12.24
C ALA A 122 -10.17 9.34 -12.64
N MET A 123 -10.33 8.01 -12.69
CA MET A 123 -11.62 7.37 -12.95
C MET A 123 -12.69 7.83 -11.93
N ALA A 124 -12.37 7.86 -10.63
CA ALA A 124 -13.29 8.30 -9.59
C ALA A 124 -13.69 9.78 -9.73
N LEU A 125 -12.75 10.65 -10.10
CA LEU A 125 -13.00 12.07 -10.32
C LEU A 125 -13.85 12.33 -11.57
N THR A 126 -13.70 11.53 -12.63
CA THR A 126 -14.51 11.68 -13.86
C THR A 126 -16.00 11.44 -13.61
N TYR A 127 -16.35 10.60 -12.63
CA TYR A 127 -17.73 10.40 -12.20
C TYR A 127 -18.40 11.71 -11.74
N TRP A 128 -17.61 12.62 -11.17
CA TRP A 128 -18.05 13.95 -10.73
C TRP A 128 -17.85 15.05 -11.77
N GLY A 129 -17.54 14.68 -13.02
CA GLY A 129 -17.38 15.61 -14.13
C GLY A 129 -16.00 16.28 -14.20
N TRP A 130 -14.99 15.77 -13.49
CA TRP A 130 -13.61 16.21 -13.68
C TRP A 130 -13.11 15.78 -15.06
N ASP A 131 -12.50 16.72 -15.80
CA ASP A 131 -12.07 16.48 -17.19
C ASP A 131 -10.60 16.03 -17.32
N GLY A 132 -9.88 15.88 -16.19
CA GLY A 132 -8.49 15.43 -16.18
C GLY A 132 -8.28 13.92 -16.41
N ASP A 133 -7.02 13.52 -16.33
CA ASP A 133 -6.57 12.13 -16.47
C ASP A 133 -5.54 11.78 -15.37
N GLN A 134 -4.90 10.61 -15.46
CA GLN A 134 -3.93 10.18 -14.43
C GLN A 134 -2.66 11.06 -14.35
N GLN A 135 -2.33 11.86 -15.36
CA GLN A 135 -1.04 12.57 -15.44
C GLN A 135 -0.85 13.63 -14.35
N PRO A 136 -1.74 14.62 -14.15
CA PRO A 136 -1.57 15.62 -13.10
C PRO A 136 -1.55 15.00 -11.69
N ILE A 137 -2.30 13.92 -11.48
CA ILE A 137 -2.29 13.17 -10.23
C ILE A 137 -0.93 12.50 -10.03
N ALA A 138 -0.39 11.85 -11.06
CA ALA A 138 0.92 11.22 -11.01
C ALA A 138 2.06 12.24 -10.82
N ASP A 139 1.99 13.41 -11.46
CA ASP A 139 2.99 14.46 -11.28
C ASP A 139 3.01 15.00 -9.85
N PHE A 140 1.85 15.04 -9.19
CA PHE A 140 1.72 15.43 -7.78
C PHE A 140 2.20 14.33 -6.82
N THR A 141 1.76 13.10 -7.04
CA THR A 141 1.95 11.99 -6.10
C THR A 141 3.23 11.20 -6.33
N LYS A 142 3.83 11.29 -7.52
CA LYS A 142 5.02 10.54 -7.93
C LYS A 142 6.08 11.49 -8.51
N PRO A 143 6.76 12.29 -7.67
CA PRO A 143 7.84 13.17 -8.13
C PRO A 143 8.98 12.42 -8.82
N ASN A 144 9.05 11.10 -8.65
CA ASN A 144 9.81 10.18 -9.48
C ASN A 144 8.89 9.18 -10.19
N SER A 145 8.92 9.19 -11.51
CA SER A 145 8.09 8.31 -12.35
C SER A 145 8.36 6.80 -12.14
N ARG A 146 9.50 6.44 -11.53
CA ARG A 146 9.87 5.06 -11.20
C ARG A 146 9.33 4.55 -9.87
N ASP A 147 8.72 5.43 -9.07
CA ASP A 147 8.08 5.09 -7.81
C ASP A 147 7.13 3.89 -7.99
N LYS A 148 7.15 2.99 -7.01
CA LYS A 148 6.41 1.73 -7.01
C LYS A 148 5.05 1.86 -6.36
N ASN A 149 4.80 2.94 -5.61
CA ASN A 149 3.57 3.11 -4.85
C ASN A 149 3.08 4.56 -4.87
N VAL A 150 1.80 4.74 -4.55
CA VAL A 150 1.22 6.01 -4.10
C VAL A 150 0.36 5.68 -2.89
N MET A 151 0.64 6.34 -1.76
CA MET A 151 -0.07 6.14 -0.50
C MET A 151 -1.49 6.73 -0.57
N PRO A 152 -2.48 6.17 0.16
CA PRO A 152 -3.82 6.74 0.24
C PRO A 152 -3.84 8.22 0.67
N ASP A 153 -2.96 8.61 1.60
CA ASP A 153 -2.86 10.00 2.08
C ASP A 153 -2.38 10.96 0.98
N GLU A 154 -1.54 10.51 0.04
CA GLU A 154 -1.09 11.32 -1.10
C GLU A 154 -2.21 11.55 -2.11
N LEU A 155 -3.02 10.51 -2.37
CA LEU A 155 -4.25 10.64 -3.16
C LEU A 155 -5.23 11.60 -2.49
N SER A 156 -5.44 11.46 -1.18
CA SER A 156 -6.29 12.36 -0.39
C SER A 156 -5.80 13.81 -0.46
N LYS A 157 -4.48 14.02 -0.37
CA LYS A 157 -3.89 15.37 -0.45
C LYS A 157 -4.13 16.00 -1.82
N PHE A 158 -3.92 15.28 -2.92
CA PHE A 158 -4.22 15.79 -4.26
C PHE A 158 -5.69 16.21 -4.40
N ILE A 159 -6.62 15.40 -3.89
CA ILE A 159 -8.06 15.71 -3.96
C ILE A 159 -8.35 17.05 -3.27
N LEU A 160 -7.87 17.21 -2.04
CA LEU A 160 -8.13 18.38 -1.21
C LEU A 160 -7.45 19.65 -1.73
N GLU A 161 -6.26 19.53 -2.34
CA GLU A 161 -5.46 20.67 -2.79
C GLU A 161 -5.79 21.10 -4.23
N ASP A 162 -6.10 20.16 -5.14
CA ASP A 162 -6.10 20.43 -6.60
C ASP A 162 -7.45 20.22 -7.32
N THR A 163 -8.51 19.74 -6.65
CA THR A 163 -9.78 19.40 -7.35
C THR A 163 -11.02 20.15 -6.90
N GLY A 164 -11.08 20.60 -5.64
CA GLY A 164 -12.29 21.17 -5.03
C GLY A 164 -13.32 20.14 -4.56
N PHE A 165 -12.98 18.84 -4.62
CA PHE A 165 -13.74 17.77 -3.98
C PHE A 165 -13.24 17.50 -2.56
N GLU A 166 -14.07 16.80 -1.80
CA GLU A 166 -13.76 16.28 -0.49
C GLU A 166 -13.45 14.78 -0.57
N VAL A 167 -12.79 14.26 0.47
CA VAL A 167 -12.46 12.83 0.56
C VAL A 167 -12.56 12.33 1.99
N VAL A 168 -13.06 11.10 2.14
CA VAL A 168 -12.88 10.31 3.35
C VAL A 168 -11.97 9.13 3.04
N TYR A 169 -10.95 8.94 3.85
CA TYR A 169 -10.06 7.77 3.83
C TYR A 169 -10.21 7.03 5.17
N ARG A 170 -10.56 5.75 5.12
CA ARG A 170 -10.78 4.91 6.32
C ARG A 170 -10.24 3.51 6.09
N THR A 171 -10.04 2.80 7.20
CA THR A 171 -9.63 1.38 7.23
C THR A 171 -10.69 0.55 7.96
N GLY A 172 -10.52 -0.78 7.98
CA GLY A 172 -11.44 -1.68 8.67
C GLY A 172 -12.83 -1.71 8.04
N GLY A 173 -12.95 -1.38 6.75
CA GLY A 173 -14.20 -1.47 6.02
C GLY A 173 -14.72 -2.89 5.88
N ASP A 174 -16.01 -3.02 5.57
CA ASP A 174 -16.66 -4.27 5.24
C ASP A 174 -17.44 -4.17 3.91
N ILE A 175 -17.96 -5.30 3.44
CA ILE A 175 -18.75 -5.34 2.20
C ILE A 175 -19.99 -4.43 2.30
N GLN A 176 -20.58 -4.29 3.50
CA GLN A 176 -21.83 -3.55 3.70
C GLN A 176 -21.61 -2.04 3.63
N ILE A 177 -20.50 -1.50 4.16
CA ILE A 177 -20.20 -0.08 4.05
C ILE A 177 -19.96 0.33 2.60
N LEU A 178 -19.29 -0.51 1.79
CA LEU A 178 -19.14 -0.25 0.36
C LEU A 178 -20.49 -0.25 -0.37
N LYS A 179 -21.37 -1.22 -0.09
CA LYS A 179 -22.72 -1.27 -0.66
C LYS A 179 -23.57 -0.05 -0.30
N ARG A 180 -23.44 0.47 0.92
CA ARG A 180 -24.12 1.71 1.34
C ARG A 180 -23.65 2.92 0.55
N PHE A 181 -22.34 3.07 0.34
CA PHE A 181 -21.81 4.13 -0.53
C PHE A 181 -22.33 4.00 -1.97
N LEU A 182 -22.27 2.79 -2.54
CA LEU A 182 -22.74 2.53 -3.90
C LEU A 182 -24.24 2.77 -4.07
N ALA A 183 -25.06 2.36 -3.09
CA ALA A 183 -26.50 2.63 -3.09
C ALA A 183 -26.82 4.13 -2.95
N ALA A 184 -25.91 4.92 -2.37
CA ALA A 184 -25.97 6.37 -2.29
C ALA A 184 -25.26 7.07 -3.48
N GLU A 185 -24.98 6.33 -4.56
CA GLU A 185 -24.34 6.83 -5.78
C GLU A 185 -22.95 7.45 -5.55
N LEU A 186 -22.20 6.89 -4.59
CA LEU A 186 -20.83 7.27 -4.26
C LEU A 186 -19.89 6.11 -4.63
N PRO A 187 -19.06 6.25 -5.69
CA PRO A 187 -18.09 5.22 -6.05
C PRO A 187 -16.98 5.16 -4.99
N VAL A 188 -16.38 3.98 -4.82
CA VAL A 188 -15.42 3.73 -3.73
C VAL A 188 -14.11 3.24 -4.30
N ILE A 189 -13.02 3.96 -4.04
CA ILE A 189 -11.66 3.49 -4.32
C ILE A 189 -11.26 2.51 -3.21
N VAL A 190 -10.68 1.37 -3.56
CA VAL A 190 -10.10 0.44 -2.59
C VAL A 190 -8.68 0.09 -2.97
N GLU A 191 -7.84 -0.10 -1.97
CA GLU A 191 -6.50 -0.67 -2.13
C GLU A 191 -6.55 -2.15 -1.75
N LYS A 192 -6.04 -3.04 -2.60
CA LYS A 192 -6.15 -4.49 -2.40
C LYS A 192 -4.91 -5.24 -2.90
N GLY A 193 -4.74 -6.47 -2.42
CA GLY A 193 -3.80 -7.41 -2.99
C GLY A 193 -4.15 -7.76 -4.44
N PHE A 194 -3.12 -8.01 -5.24
CA PHE A 194 -3.27 -8.32 -6.65
C PHE A 194 -2.23 -9.34 -7.11
N GLU A 195 -2.74 -10.42 -7.68
CA GLU A 195 -1.99 -11.51 -8.29
C GLU A 195 -2.64 -11.79 -9.64
N GLY A 196 -1.83 -11.98 -10.67
CA GLY A 196 -2.29 -12.14 -12.05
C GLY A 196 -1.48 -13.19 -12.78
N ARG A 197 -1.92 -13.55 -13.98
CA ARG A 197 -1.19 -14.49 -14.85
C ARG A 197 -0.05 -13.82 -15.61
N ASP A 198 -0.08 -12.50 -15.71
CA ASP A 198 0.78 -11.71 -16.58
C ASP A 198 1.99 -11.08 -15.84
N PHE A 199 2.11 -11.33 -14.53
CA PHE A 199 3.23 -10.86 -13.71
C PHE A 199 3.51 -11.79 -12.54
N ASP A 200 4.74 -11.74 -12.03
CA ASP A 200 5.20 -12.63 -10.97
C ASP A 200 4.97 -12.04 -9.56
N GLY A 201 4.35 -12.85 -8.72
CA GLY A 201 4.17 -12.60 -7.29
C GLY A 201 3.11 -11.56 -6.94
N TRP A 202 2.86 -11.43 -5.64
CA TRP A 202 1.86 -10.52 -5.08
C TRP A 202 2.31 -9.05 -5.15
N MET A 203 1.37 -8.15 -5.47
CA MET A 203 1.56 -6.69 -5.42
C MET A 203 0.31 -5.97 -4.91
N GLY A 204 0.46 -4.70 -4.54
CA GLY A 204 -0.65 -3.80 -4.23
C GLY A 204 -1.30 -3.26 -5.50
N HIS A 205 -2.60 -3.00 -5.43
CA HIS A 205 -3.37 -2.46 -6.55
C HIS A 205 -4.57 -1.66 -6.08
N TYR A 206 -4.89 -0.59 -6.78
CA TYR A 206 -6.10 0.20 -6.57
C TYR A 206 -7.16 -0.15 -7.60
N VAL A 207 -8.40 -0.33 -7.17
CA VAL A 207 -9.56 -0.47 -8.07
C VAL A 207 -10.70 0.45 -7.63
N LEU A 208 -11.52 0.89 -8.58
CA LEU A 208 -12.71 1.69 -8.31
C LEU A 208 -13.95 0.79 -8.30
N VAL A 209 -14.60 0.64 -7.16
CA VAL A 209 -15.87 -0.08 -7.06
C VAL A 209 -16.99 0.84 -7.52
N THR A 210 -17.77 0.40 -8.52
CA THR A 210 -18.86 1.18 -9.13
C THR A 210 -20.20 0.46 -9.08
N GLY A 211 -20.28 -0.73 -8.50
CA GLY A 211 -21.56 -1.42 -8.36
C GLY A 211 -21.47 -2.71 -7.59
N TYR A 212 -22.62 -3.28 -7.26
CA TYR A 212 -22.77 -4.57 -6.62
C TYR A 212 -24.05 -5.26 -7.07
N ASP A 213 -24.05 -6.59 -6.94
CA ASP A 213 -25.18 -7.46 -7.26
C ASP A 213 -25.28 -8.52 -6.15
N GLU A 214 -26.32 -8.43 -5.32
CA GLU A 214 -26.56 -9.36 -4.21
C GLU A 214 -26.96 -10.75 -4.69
N THR A 215 -27.68 -10.84 -5.80
CA THR A 215 -28.09 -12.11 -6.41
C THR A 215 -26.89 -12.95 -6.84
N GLU A 216 -25.88 -12.29 -7.38
CA GLU A 216 -24.68 -12.92 -7.92
C GLU A 216 -23.50 -12.91 -6.94
N GLY A 217 -23.62 -12.20 -5.81
CA GLY A 217 -22.63 -12.17 -4.74
C GLY A 217 -21.34 -11.42 -5.10
N ARG A 218 -21.43 -10.37 -5.93
CA ARG A 218 -20.25 -9.74 -6.56
C ARG A 218 -20.27 -8.22 -6.57
N PHE A 219 -19.08 -7.63 -6.70
CA PHE A 219 -18.87 -6.24 -7.05
C PHE A 219 -18.59 -6.07 -8.54
N ILE A 220 -18.93 -4.88 -9.06
CA ILE A 220 -18.50 -4.36 -10.36
C ILE A 220 -17.40 -3.34 -10.08
N VAL A 221 -16.21 -3.53 -10.68
CA VAL A 221 -15.06 -2.65 -10.48
C VAL A 221 -14.48 -2.17 -11.81
N GLN A 222 -14.01 -0.92 -11.83
CA GLN A 222 -13.19 -0.37 -12.90
C GLN A 222 -11.73 -0.61 -12.52
N ASP A 223 -11.05 -1.47 -13.28
CA ASP A 223 -9.67 -1.86 -13.03
C ASP A 223 -8.77 -1.20 -14.08
N SER A 224 -7.80 -0.40 -13.64
CA SER A 224 -6.88 0.30 -14.55
C SER A 224 -5.88 -0.64 -15.24
N TYR A 225 -5.72 -1.87 -14.75
CA TYR A 225 -4.89 -2.92 -15.34
C TYR A 225 -5.71 -3.83 -16.28
N TYR A 226 -6.83 -4.38 -15.80
CA TYR A 226 -7.62 -5.37 -16.57
C TYR A 226 -8.76 -4.78 -17.42
N GLY A 227 -9.13 -3.52 -17.20
CA GLY A 227 -10.19 -2.84 -17.97
C GLY A 227 -11.46 -2.57 -17.15
N PRO A 228 -12.49 -2.01 -17.80
CA PRO A 228 -13.72 -1.63 -17.15
C PRO A 228 -14.58 -2.83 -16.74
N ASP A 229 -15.53 -2.60 -15.84
CA ASP A 229 -16.63 -3.50 -15.47
C ASP A 229 -16.20 -4.94 -15.11
N GLN A 230 -15.05 -5.09 -14.46
CA GLN A 230 -14.60 -6.38 -13.95
C GLN A 230 -15.52 -6.83 -12.81
N LEU A 231 -15.78 -8.13 -12.76
CA LEU A 231 -16.66 -8.75 -11.77
C LEU A 231 -15.84 -9.51 -10.75
N ILE A 232 -15.95 -9.17 -9.47
CA ILE A 232 -15.21 -9.81 -8.39
C ILE A 232 -16.19 -10.32 -7.33
N GLN A 233 -16.10 -11.62 -7.00
CA GLN A 233 -16.92 -12.22 -5.94
C GLN A 233 -16.58 -11.61 -4.57
N TYR A 234 -17.56 -11.49 -3.67
CA TYR A 234 -17.34 -10.83 -2.38
C TYR A 234 -16.26 -11.49 -1.53
N ASP A 235 -16.15 -12.82 -1.55
CA ASP A 235 -15.15 -13.56 -0.80
C ASP A 235 -13.73 -13.31 -1.34
N GLU A 236 -13.55 -13.36 -2.66
CA GLU A 236 -12.30 -13.02 -3.33
C GLU A 236 -11.92 -11.55 -3.08
N PHE A 237 -12.89 -10.64 -3.23
CA PHE A 237 -12.69 -9.21 -2.98
C PHE A 237 -12.24 -8.98 -1.53
N GLN A 238 -12.97 -9.51 -0.55
CA GLN A 238 -12.64 -9.37 0.86
C GLN A 238 -11.26 -9.97 1.18
N SER A 239 -10.93 -11.13 0.60
CA SER A 239 -9.62 -11.76 0.81
C SER A 239 -8.47 -10.91 0.30
N ASN A 240 -8.63 -10.29 -0.87
CA ASN A 240 -7.61 -9.41 -1.45
C ASN A 240 -7.55 -8.06 -0.71
N TRP A 241 -8.70 -7.51 -0.33
CA TRP A 241 -8.83 -6.23 0.37
C TRP A 241 -8.21 -6.27 1.78
N ARG A 242 -8.26 -7.44 2.44
CA ARG A 242 -7.60 -7.68 3.73
C ARG A 242 -6.12 -7.33 3.71
N ALA A 243 -5.42 -7.52 2.59
CA ALA A 243 -3.97 -7.27 2.54
C ALA A 243 -3.58 -5.81 2.82
N PHE A 244 -4.55 -4.89 2.71
CA PHE A 244 -4.41 -3.45 2.91
C PHE A 244 -5.38 -2.94 3.98
N ASN A 245 -5.56 -3.69 5.06
CA ASN A 245 -6.38 -3.28 6.21
C ASN A 245 -7.80 -2.80 5.86
N TYR A 246 -8.38 -3.36 4.80
CA TYR A 246 -9.68 -2.94 4.30
C TYR A 246 -9.75 -1.42 4.04
N THR A 247 -8.69 -0.85 3.46
CA THR A 247 -8.57 0.56 3.08
C THR A 247 -9.58 0.93 1.99
N TYR A 248 -10.32 2.01 2.23
CA TYR A 248 -11.20 2.60 1.22
C TYR A 248 -11.16 4.13 1.25
N LEU A 249 -11.34 4.73 0.07
CA LEU A 249 -11.49 6.16 -0.11
C LEU A 249 -12.78 6.46 -0.86
N VAL A 250 -13.48 7.50 -0.44
CA VAL A 250 -14.67 8.01 -1.14
C VAL A 250 -14.45 9.49 -1.43
N VAL A 251 -14.42 9.83 -2.72
CA VAL A 251 -14.29 11.19 -3.21
C VAL A 251 -15.67 11.72 -3.56
N TYR A 252 -15.99 12.95 -3.16
CA TYR A 252 -17.33 13.49 -3.33
C TYR A 252 -17.33 15.04 -3.36
N PRO A 253 -18.30 15.67 -4.04
CA PRO A 253 -18.48 17.11 -3.96
C PRO A 253 -19.10 17.49 -2.62
N ILE A 254 -18.81 18.70 -2.13
CA ILE A 254 -19.15 19.14 -0.77
C ILE A 254 -20.65 19.00 -0.44
N GLU A 255 -21.53 19.07 -1.43
CA GLU A 255 -22.98 18.89 -1.29
C GLU A 255 -23.36 17.48 -0.80
N ARG A 256 -22.49 16.48 -1.01
CA ARG A 256 -22.69 15.09 -0.55
C ARG A 256 -22.10 14.82 0.83
N HIS A 257 -21.46 15.80 1.47
CA HIS A 257 -20.78 15.64 2.77
C HIS A 257 -21.69 14.99 3.83
N ASN A 258 -22.91 15.49 4.00
CA ASN A 258 -23.83 14.95 5.02
C ASN A 258 -24.20 13.48 4.77
N ALA A 259 -24.39 13.09 3.50
CA ALA A 259 -24.69 11.70 3.15
C ALA A 259 -23.50 10.77 3.48
N VAL A 260 -22.27 11.22 3.22
CA VAL A 260 -21.05 10.48 3.55
C VAL A 260 -20.92 10.28 5.06
N ILE A 261 -21.11 11.34 5.85
CA ILE A 261 -21.03 11.27 7.31
C ILE A 261 -22.13 10.38 7.89
N GLU A 262 -23.35 10.43 7.34
CA GLU A 262 -24.45 9.55 7.75
C GLU A 262 -24.15 8.07 7.48
N ILE A 263 -23.60 7.75 6.29
CA ILE A 263 -23.19 6.38 5.92
C ILE A 263 -22.09 5.87 6.83
N LEU A 264 -21.06 6.69 7.11
CA LEU A 264 -19.97 6.33 8.00
C LEU A 264 -20.42 6.16 9.45
N GLY A 265 -21.41 6.93 9.89
CA GLY A 265 -21.85 6.96 11.28
C GLY A 265 -20.67 7.25 12.22
N PRO A 266 -20.43 6.42 13.25
CA PRO A 266 -19.28 6.59 14.15
C PRO A 266 -17.92 6.54 13.47
N HIS A 267 -17.77 5.86 12.33
CA HIS A 267 -16.50 5.81 11.59
C HIS A 267 -16.14 7.15 10.94
N SER A 268 -17.02 8.17 10.99
CA SER A 268 -16.66 9.54 10.63
C SER A 268 -15.58 10.11 11.57
N ASP A 269 -15.58 9.70 12.85
CA ASP A 269 -14.49 9.98 13.78
C ASP A 269 -13.30 9.04 13.49
N VAL A 270 -12.13 9.63 13.20
CA VAL A 270 -10.93 8.87 12.81
C VAL A 270 -10.45 7.99 13.95
N ASP A 271 -10.48 8.49 15.19
CA ASP A 271 -10.07 7.73 16.37
C ASP A 271 -10.98 6.52 16.61
N TYR A 272 -12.30 6.68 16.45
CA TYR A 272 -13.25 5.58 16.48
C TYR A 272 -12.97 4.56 15.37
N ASN A 273 -12.75 5.02 14.12
CA ASN A 273 -12.42 4.13 13.01
C ASN A 273 -11.15 3.32 13.30
N ASN A 274 -10.07 3.96 13.75
CA ASN A 274 -8.81 3.29 14.09
C ASN A 274 -8.99 2.23 15.19
N ARG A 275 -9.75 2.53 16.26
CA ARG A 275 -10.08 1.55 17.30
C ARG A 275 -10.94 0.39 16.77
N SER A 276 -11.86 0.67 15.84
CA SER A 276 -12.67 -0.36 15.19
C SER A 276 -11.81 -1.25 14.29
N SER A 277 -10.88 -0.70 13.52
CA SER A 277 -9.92 -1.46 12.70
C SER A 277 -9.05 -2.40 13.54
N VAL A 278 -8.61 -1.96 14.72
CA VAL A 278 -7.95 -2.85 15.70
C VAL A 278 -8.83 -4.04 16.09
N GLN A 279 -10.13 -3.82 16.33
CA GLN A 279 -11.07 -4.89 16.68
C GLN A 279 -11.28 -5.87 15.51
N VAL A 280 -11.44 -5.37 14.29
CA VAL A 280 -11.56 -6.18 13.08
C VAL A 280 -10.33 -7.09 12.93
N ALA A 281 -9.13 -6.50 12.92
CA ALA A 281 -7.89 -7.24 12.76
C ALA A 281 -7.67 -8.26 13.91
N SER A 282 -7.96 -7.85 15.15
CA SER A 282 -7.86 -8.73 16.33
C SER A 282 -8.80 -9.93 16.25
N GLY A 283 -10.02 -9.73 15.78
CA GLY A 283 -11.01 -10.80 15.60
C GLY A 283 -10.55 -11.82 14.55
N GLU A 284 -10.05 -11.32 13.41
CA GLU A 284 -9.63 -12.15 12.28
C GLU A 284 -8.42 -13.04 12.57
N ILE A 285 -7.46 -12.60 13.40
CA ILE A 285 -6.24 -13.36 13.74
C ILE A 285 -6.58 -14.79 14.20
N SER A 286 -7.62 -14.95 15.02
CA SER A 286 -8.04 -16.25 15.56
C SER A 286 -8.80 -17.13 14.57
N GLN A 287 -9.35 -16.54 13.51
CA GLN A 287 -10.24 -17.20 12.55
C GLN A 287 -9.52 -17.61 11.27
N LEU A 288 -8.48 -16.87 10.90
CA LEU A 288 -7.75 -17.07 9.64
C LEU A 288 -6.53 -17.97 9.84
N ALA A 289 -5.89 -18.37 8.75
CA ALA A 289 -4.65 -19.15 8.75
C ALA A 289 -3.74 -18.73 7.59
N GLY A 290 -2.48 -19.18 7.62
CA GLY A 290 -1.50 -18.92 6.55
C GLY A 290 -1.35 -17.44 6.23
N ARG A 291 -1.38 -17.11 4.94
CA ARG A 291 -1.21 -15.74 4.43
C ARG A 291 -2.27 -14.76 4.93
N ASP A 292 -3.51 -15.19 5.08
CA ASP A 292 -4.57 -14.29 5.54
C ASP A 292 -4.41 -13.94 7.02
N ARG A 293 -3.90 -14.87 7.84
CA ARG A 293 -3.52 -14.58 9.24
C ARG A 293 -2.31 -13.63 9.30
N PHE A 294 -1.35 -13.78 8.39
CA PHE A 294 -0.25 -12.82 8.25
C PHE A 294 -0.78 -11.41 8.01
N PHE A 295 -1.71 -11.23 7.06
CA PHE A 295 -2.32 -9.92 6.81
C PHE A 295 -3.12 -9.41 8.01
N ALA A 296 -3.85 -10.26 8.73
CA ALA A 296 -4.56 -9.84 9.93
C ALA A 296 -3.63 -9.31 11.04
N TRP A 297 -2.47 -9.96 11.26
CA TRP A 297 -1.44 -9.44 12.17
C TRP A 297 -0.85 -8.13 11.69
N PHE A 298 -0.56 -8.02 10.39
CA PHE A 298 -0.03 -6.80 9.79
C PHE A 298 -1.02 -5.64 9.94
N ASN A 299 -2.30 -5.87 9.66
CA ASN A 299 -3.40 -4.91 9.83
C ASN A 299 -3.57 -4.44 11.27
N LEU A 300 -3.41 -5.35 12.24
CA LEU A 300 -3.41 -4.99 13.65
C LEU A 300 -2.25 -4.03 13.95
N GLY A 301 -1.05 -4.34 13.46
CA GLY A 301 0.11 -3.45 13.55
C GLY A 301 -0.16 -2.07 12.94
N SER A 302 -0.69 -2.03 11.72
CA SER A 302 -1.00 -0.78 11.01
C SER A 302 -2.02 0.06 11.77
N SER A 303 -3.07 -0.57 12.31
CA SER A 303 -4.11 0.14 13.08
C SER A 303 -3.59 0.63 14.44
N LEU A 304 -2.69 -0.11 15.09
CA LEU A 304 -2.06 0.32 16.36
C LEU A 304 -1.06 1.46 16.15
N VAL A 305 -0.35 1.51 15.01
CA VAL A 305 0.46 2.67 14.63
C VAL A 305 -0.39 3.93 14.54
N GLN A 306 -1.59 3.86 13.96
CA GLN A 306 -2.51 5.00 13.89
C GLN A 306 -3.01 5.47 15.26
N LEU A 307 -3.05 4.57 16.24
CA LEU A 307 -3.35 4.89 17.65
C LEU A 307 -2.10 5.25 18.47
N GLN A 308 -0.93 5.32 17.84
CA GLN A 308 0.37 5.56 18.47
C GLN A 308 0.75 4.53 19.55
N ASP A 309 0.11 3.36 19.57
CA ASP A 309 0.52 2.22 20.38
C ASP A 309 1.64 1.46 19.66
N TYR A 310 2.82 2.08 19.59
CA TYR A 310 3.97 1.53 18.88
C TYR A 310 4.49 0.22 19.50
N ALA A 311 4.34 0.04 20.81
CA ALA A 311 4.71 -1.19 21.50
C ALA A 311 3.80 -2.35 21.09
N GLY A 312 2.48 -2.14 21.12
CA GLY A 312 1.51 -3.11 20.62
C GLY A 312 1.70 -3.39 19.13
N ALA A 313 1.93 -2.34 18.33
CA ALA A 313 2.18 -2.47 16.89
C ALA A 313 3.42 -3.31 16.58
N ALA A 314 4.55 -3.06 17.28
CA ALA A 314 5.78 -3.82 17.09
C ALA A 314 5.56 -5.31 17.38
N LEU A 315 4.83 -5.64 18.45
CA LEU A 315 4.48 -7.03 18.76
C LEU A 315 3.57 -7.66 17.67
N ALA A 316 2.61 -6.90 17.13
CA ALA A 316 1.76 -7.39 16.05
C ALA A 316 2.58 -7.69 14.78
N TYR A 317 3.50 -6.80 14.41
CA TYR A 317 4.42 -7.03 13.28
C TYR A 317 5.39 -8.18 13.52
N ASP A 318 5.91 -8.35 14.75
CA ASP A 318 6.75 -9.49 15.08
C ASP A 318 6.01 -10.81 14.85
N ASN A 319 4.73 -10.88 15.24
CA ASN A 319 3.89 -12.06 14.98
C ASN A 319 3.66 -12.26 13.47
N ALA A 320 3.44 -11.18 12.71
CA ALA A 320 3.34 -11.28 11.25
C ALA A 320 4.64 -11.85 10.64
N PHE A 321 5.80 -11.25 10.94
CA PHE A 321 7.08 -11.70 10.40
C PHE A 321 7.49 -13.10 10.87
N ALA A 322 7.14 -13.50 12.09
CA ALA A 322 7.37 -14.86 12.57
C ALA A 322 6.62 -15.92 11.76
N MET A 323 5.44 -15.57 11.21
CA MET A 323 4.65 -16.46 10.35
C MET A 323 5.07 -16.44 8.89
N TYR A 324 5.80 -15.41 8.45
CA TYR A 324 6.15 -15.21 7.04
C TYR A 324 6.91 -16.41 6.42
N PRO A 325 7.87 -17.07 7.11
CA PRO A 325 8.56 -18.25 6.59
C PRO A 325 7.63 -19.43 6.28
N ASP A 326 6.49 -19.56 6.97
CA ASP A 326 5.55 -20.65 6.79
C ASP A 326 4.61 -20.45 5.59
N ILE A 327 4.56 -19.24 5.03
CA ILE A 327 3.81 -18.96 3.80
C ILE A 327 4.57 -19.58 2.62
N PRO A 328 3.92 -20.37 1.75
CA PRO A 328 4.55 -20.91 0.55
C PRO A 328 5.19 -19.79 -0.29
N ASN A 329 6.41 -20.02 -0.80
CA ASN A 329 7.19 -18.99 -1.51
C ASN A 329 6.38 -18.25 -2.58
N ASN A 330 5.65 -19.00 -3.43
CA ASN A 330 4.85 -18.43 -4.52
C ASN A 330 3.60 -17.64 -4.07
N LYS A 331 3.29 -17.63 -2.77
CA LYS A 331 2.19 -16.85 -2.16
C LYS A 331 2.68 -15.73 -1.25
N ARG A 332 3.99 -15.62 -1.02
CA ARG A 332 4.56 -14.63 -0.09
C ARG A 332 4.34 -13.21 -0.61
N PRO A 333 3.80 -12.28 0.21
CA PRO A 333 3.65 -10.87 -0.16
C PRO A 333 4.99 -10.13 -0.02
N TRP A 334 5.98 -10.48 -0.85
CA TRP A 334 7.35 -9.94 -0.74
C TRP A 334 7.47 -8.45 -1.08
N ARG A 335 6.44 -7.85 -1.68
CA ARG A 335 6.34 -6.40 -1.92
C ARG A 335 5.63 -5.64 -0.79
N MET A 336 5.28 -6.28 0.33
CA MET A 336 4.48 -5.64 1.41
C MET A 336 5.05 -4.29 1.86
N MET A 337 6.37 -4.22 2.06
CA MET A 337 7.08 -3.01 2.49
C MET A 337 7.20 -1.93 1.41
N TRP A 338 6.79 -2.20 0.16
CA TRP A 338 6.69 -1.18 -0.88
C TRP A 338 5.47 -0.29 -0.69
N TYR A 339 4.46 -0.81 -0.01
CA TYR A 339 3.16 -0.15 0.14
C TYR A 339 2.84 0.28 1.57
N GLN A 340 3.53 -0.31 2.56
CA GLN A 340 3.20 -0.11 3.98
C GLN A 340 4.45 0.14 4.80
N THR A 341 4.52 1.31 5.45
CA THR A 341 5.69 1.77 6.24
C THR A 341 5.53 1.55 7.74
N GLY A 342 4.36 1.09 8.19
CA GLY A 342 4.02 0.92 9.61
C GLY A 342 5.05 0.15 10.46
N PRO A 343 5.70 -0.93 9.96
CA PRO A 343 6.76 -1.61 10.70
C PRO A 343 7.94 -0.70 11.05
N TYR A 344 8.34 0.22 10.15
CA TYR A 344 9.43 1.15 10.43
C TYR A 344 9.09 2.08 11.60
N LEU A 345 7.87 2.63 11.62
CA LEU A 345 7.40 3.48 12.72
C LEU A 345 7.39 2.71 14.04
N ALA A 346 6.79 1.52 14.05
CA ALA A 346 6.63 0.72 15.27
C ALA A 346 7.98 0.34 15.89
N TYR A 347 8.93 -0.11 15.08
CA TYR A 347 10.26 -0.46 15.56
C TYR A 347 11.08 0.78 15.96
N PHE A 348 11.02 1.86 15.18
CA PHE A 348 11.74 3.09 15.51
C PHE A 348 11.29 3.69 16.85
N TYR A 349 9.99 3.85 17.05
CA TYR A 349 9.43 4.45 18.28
C TYR A 349 9.45 3.52 19.50
N THR A 350 9.88 2.27 19.33
CA THR A 350 10.19 1.34 20.43
C THR A 350 11.70 1.16 20.65
N SER A 351 12.51 2.02 20.03
CA SER A 351 13.99 2.01 20.09
C SER A 351 14.65 0.75 19.53
N ARG A 352 13.96 0.02 18.64
CA ARG A 352 14.48 -1.14 17.93
C ARG A 352 15.15 -0.70 16.62
N TYR A 353 16.20 0.11 16.76
CA TYR A 353 16.85 0.76 15.64
C TYR A 353 17.56 -0.24 14.71
N GLN A 354 18.12 -1.33 15.25
CA GLN A 354 18.75 -2.35 14.41
C GLN A 354 17.69 -3.09 13.59
N ASP A 355 16.50 -3.35 14.15
CA ASP A 355 15.41 -3.96 13.38
C ASP A 355 14.92 -3.06 12.25
N VAL A 356 14.89 -1.73 12.44
CA VAL A 356 14.60 -0.78 11.35
C VAL A 356 15.67 -0.85 10.27
N ILE A 357 16.96 -0.85 10.66
CA ILE A 357 18.09 -0.94 9.72
C ILE A 357 18.04 -2.23 8.91
N ASP A 358 17.82 -3.36 9.60
CA ASP A 358 17.78 -4.68 8.99
C ASP A 358 16.57 -4.81 8.06
N LEU A 359 15.38 -4.34 8.46
CA LEU A 359 14.18 -4.39 7.63
C LEU A 359 14.34 -3.53 6.37
N ALA A 360 14.79 -2.29 6.50
CA ALA A 360 14.96 -1.39 5.36
C ALA A 360 16.06 -1.90 4.41
N THR A 361 17.15 -2.42 4.95
CA THR A 361 18.22 -3.03 4.15
C THR A 361 17.73 -4.28 3.41
N THR A 362 16.95 -5.12 4.08
CA THR A 362 16.35 -6.31 3.48
C THR A 362 15.41 -5.93 2.33
N THR A 363 14.52 -4.96 2.56
CA THR A 363 13.60 -4.43 1.55
C THR A 363 14.35 -3.89 0.32
N LEU A 364 15.30 -2.97 0.52
CA LEU A 364 16.04 -2.34 -0.56
C LEU A 364 16.90 -3.35 -1.33
N ASN A 365 17.55 -4.30 -0.65
CA ASN A 365 18.38 -5.32 -1.31
C ASN A 365 17.55 -6.29 -2.16
N ALA A 366 16.32 -6.62 -1.72
CA ALA A 366 15.42 -7.49 -2.46
C ALA A 366 14.90 -6.86 -3.76
N MET A 367 14.83 -5.52 -3.84
CA MET A 367 14.32 -4.82 -5.04
C MET A 367 15.30 -4.84 -6.20
N SER A 368 14.81 -5.05 -7.42
CA SER A 368 15.61 -4.80 -8.64
C SER A 368 16.01 -3.35 -8.80
N GLU A 369 15.18 -2.44 -8.31
CA GLU A 369 15.37 -1.00 -8.40
C GLU A 369 15.05 -0.39 -7.02
N PRO A 370 16.04 -0.15 -6.16
CA PRO A 370 15.82 0.26 -4.77
C PRO A 370 15.50 1.76 -4.70
N VAL A 371 14.25 2.10 -5.01
CA VAL A 371 13.78 3.49 -5.17
C VAL A 371 12.83 3.97 -4.07
N LEU A 372 12.61 3.17 -3.02
CA LEU A 372 11.70 3.52 -1.92
C LEU A 372 12.36 4.52 -0.96
N GLU A 373 12.07 5.80 -1.12
CA GLU A 373 12.60 6.88 -0.31
C GLU A 373 12.28 6.72 1.18
N GLU A 374 11.13 6.16 1.54
CA GLU A 374 10.74 5.99 2.94
C GLU A 374 11.63 4.93 3.60
N SER A 375 12.02 3.89 2.87
CA SER A 375 12.94 2.87 3.39
C SER A 375 14.33 3.48 3.67
N TYR A 376 14.82 4.36 2.79
CA TYR A 376 16.05 5.10 3.05
C TYR A 376 15.89 6.06 4.23
N TYR A 377 14.81 6.84 4.28
CA TYR A 377 14.55 7.79 5.35
C TYR A 377 14.49 7.10 6.73
N TRP A 378 13.72 6.02 6.86
CA TRP A 378 13.61 5.31 8.13
C TRP A 378 14.92 4.63 8.55
N ARG A 379 15.69 4.10 7.59
CA ARG A 379 17.01 3.56 7.88
C ARG A 379 17.99 4.65 8.32
N ALA A 380 17.95 5.82 7.70
CA ALA A 380 18.75 6.96 8.11
C ALA A 380 18.43 7.41 9.55
N ARG A 381 17.14 7.53 9.87
CA ARG A 381 16.68 7.87 11.22
C ARG A 381 17.20 6.88 12.26
N ALA A 382 17.19 5.59 11.94
CA ALA A 382 17.72 4.55 12.80
C ALA A 382 19.25 4.62 12.93
N TYR A 383 19.99 4.85 11.84
CA TYR A 383 21.44 5.08 11.87
C TYR A 383 21.83 6.26 12.76
N GLU A 384 21.17 7.40 12.59
CA GLU A 384 21.35 8.58 13.44
C GLU A 384 21.11 8.24 14.93
N SER A 385 20.07 7.46 15.22
CA SER A 385 19.71 7.07 16.60
C SER A 385 20.75 6.17 17.27
N ILE A 386 21.59 5.47 16.49
CA ILE A 386 22.73 4.67 17.01
C ILE A 386 24.08 5.39 16.86
N GLY A 387 24.08 6.66 16.42
CA GLY A 387 25.27 7.49 16.27
C GLY A 387 26.02 7.34 14.95
N ASP A 388 25.46 6.64 13.96
CA ASP A 388 26.03 6.47 12.63
C ASP A 388 25.55 7.59 11.68
N ASN A 389 26.03 8.81 11.93
CA ASN A 389 25.62 9.99 11.16
C ASN A 389 26.08 9.95 9.70
N GLU A 390 27.16 9.23 9.40
CA GLU A 390 27.68 9.09 8.02
C GLU A 390 26.70 8.31 7.15
N ASN A 391 26.25 7.13 7.61
CA ASN A 391 25.25 6.37 6.88
C ASN A 391 23.86 7.04 6.91
N ALA A 392 23.52 7.75 7.99
CA ALA A 392 22.29 8.54 8.04
C ALA A 392 22.26 9.62 6.94
N GLU A 393 23.32 10.41 6.80
CA GLU A 393 23.40 11.44 5.76
C GLU A 393 23.36 10.84 4.35
N LEU A 394 24.06 9.73 4.13
CA LEU A 394 24.06 9.02 2.84
C LEU A 394 22.64 8.57 2.44
N ASP A 395 21.91 7.96 3.36
CA ASP A 395 20.55 7.49 3.11
C ASP A 395 19.57 8.65 2.89
N LEU A 396 19.66 9.75 3.65
CA LEU A 396 18.81 10.93 3.43
C LEU A 396 19.07 11.58 2.07
N ARG A 397 20.34 11.69 1.65
CA ARG A 397 20.68 12.17 0.31
C ARG A 397 20.16 11.24 -0.78
N THR A 398 20.15 9.94 -0.51
CA THR A 398 19.61 8.93 -1.43
C THR A 398 18.08 9.03 -1.51
N ALA A 399 17.37 9.23 -0.39
CA ALA A 399 15.94 9.51 -0.38
C ALA A 399 15.62 10.74 -1.24
N LEU A 400 16.34 11.86 -1.08
CA LEU A 400 16.14 13.08 -1.88
C LEU A 400 16.51 12.93 -3.36
N LYS A 401 17.39 11.99 -3.71
CA LYS A 401 17.68 11.66 -5.11
C LYS A 401 16.47 10.99 -5.76
N TYR A 402 15.74 10.15 -5.03
CA TYR A 402 14.57 9.44 -5.54
C TYR A 402 13.27 10.21 -5.37
N HIS A 403 13.18 11.11 -4.40
CA HIS A 403 12.05 12.00 -4.20
C HIS A 403 12.58 13.41 -3.93
N PRO A 404 12.88 14.19 -4.99
CA PRO A 404 13.28 15.59 -4.83
C PRO A 404 12.17 16.38 -4.14
N GLY A 405 12.49 17.02 -3.02
CA GLY A 405 11.50 17.74 -2.22
C GLY A 405 10.83 16.93 -1.11
N PHE A 406 11.29 15.71 -0.83
CA PHE A 406 10.76 14.90 0.27
C PHE A 406 11.02 15.58 1.63
N GLU A 407 10.02 16.30 2.13
CA GLU A 407 10.14 17.17 3.31
C GLU A 407 10.72 16.47 4.54
N PRO A 408 10.33 15.21 4.89
CA PRO A 408 10.92 14.51 6.02
C PRO A 408 12.45 14.39 5.92
N ALA A 409 12.97 14.05 4.74
CA ALA A 409 14.41 13.92 4.53
C ALA A 409 15.12 15.28 4.49
N MET A 410 14.50 16.31 3.88
CA MET A 410 15.04 17.67 3.88
C MET A 410 15.19 18.22 5.30
N ASN A 411 14.15 18.05 6.12
CA ASN A 411 14.14 18.51 7.51
C ASN A 411 15.19 17.76 8.35
N GLN A 412 15.34 16.45 8.16
CA GLN A 412 16.33 15.66 8.91
C GLN A 412 17.78 16.04 8.53
N ILE A 413 18.07 16.27 7.25
CA ILE A 413 19.40 16.74 6.82
C ILE A 413 19.74 18.09 7.46
N GLN A 414 18.78 19.02 7.53
CA GLN A 414 19.00 20.31 8.17
C GLN A 414 19.31 20.16 9.67
N GLN A 415 18.63 19.23 10.35
CA GLN A 415 18.89 18.93 11.76
C GLN A 415 20.28 18.33 11.95
N LEU A 416 20.67 17.32 11.16
CA LEU A 416 22.00 16.69 11.21
C LEU A 416 23.13 17.70 10.96
N ASN A 417 22.99 18.56 9.96
CA ASN A 417 23.98 19.60 9.64
C ASN A 417 24.00 20.78 10.63
N GLY A 418 22.97 20.90 11.47
CA GLY A 418 22.84 21.92 12.51
C GLY A 418 23.38 21.50 13.87
N VAL A 419 23.84 20.25 14.02
CA VAL A 419 24.53 19.78 15.22
C VAL A 419 26.01 20.25 15.15
N PRO A 420 26.49 21.08 16.10
CA PRO A 420 27.82 21.68 16.06
C PRO A 420 28.98 20.70 16.20
#